data_AF-A0A026W0B0-F1
#
_entry.id   AF-A0A026W0B0-F1
#
_cell.length_a   1.000
_cell.length_b   1.000
_cell.length_c   1.000
_cell.angle_alpha   90.00
_cell.angle_beta   90.00
_cell.angle_gamma   90.00
#
_symmetry.space_group_name_H-M   'P 1'
#
loop_
_entity.id
_entity.type
_entity.pdbx_description
1 polymer ?
#
loop_
_entity_poly.entity_id
_entity_poly.type
_entity_poly.pdbx_seq_one_letter_code
_entity_poly.pdbx_strand_id
1 'polypeptide(L)'
;VSDDFPISQAGILGNDFFVHTGSKIDYADGYLEISDMKIPFFSPETIIVPPRSESSFYIRLQNPNVKIGYLPKIDLTQGIYLGDTIVDNVNGKAHLPIISTLDKEVKIRVPILRMIPLSEYLDDLLADLSNDQLNKQKKEENTEMAC
;
A
#
# COMPACT_ATOMS: atom_id res chain seq x y z
N VAL A 1 33.94 -4.15 -13.22
CA VAL A 1 32.96 -4.79 -12.32
C VAL A 1 31.81 -3.80 -12.22
N SER A 2 30.55 -4.22 -12.39
CA SER A 2 29.40 -3.32 -12.26
C SER A 2 29.35 -2.76 -10.84
N ASP A 3 29.16 -1.46 -10.68
CA ASP A 3 29.00 -0.76 -9.39
C ASP A 3 27.57 -0.90 -8.82
N ASP A 4 26.79 -1.84 -9.34
CA ASP A 4 25.42 -2.06 -8.90
C ASP A 4 25.42 -2.82 -7.58
N PHE A 5 25.38 -2.07 -6.48
CA PHE A 5 25.18 -2.62 -5.16
C PHE A 5 23.74 -3.17 -5.06
N PRO A 6 23.53 -4.48 -4.84
CA PRO A 6 22.26 -5.15 -5.06
C PRO A 6 21.29 -4.98 -3.88
N ILE A 7 21.25 -3.81 -3.26
CA ILE A 7 20.34 -3.52 -2.15
C ILE A 7 19.58 -2.23 -2.45
N SER A 8 18.31 -2.20 -2.06
CA SER A 8 17.44 -1.04 -2.26
C SER A 8 17.63 0.05 -1.19
N GLN A 9 18.44 -0.19 -0.17
CA GLN A 9 18.69 0.73 0.94
C GLN A 9 19.78 1.73 0.58
N ALA A 10 19.67 2.95 1.12
CA ALA A 10 20.63 4.03 0.88
C ALA A 10 22.04 3.75 1.43
N GLY A 11 22.20 2.74 2.32
CA GLY A 11 23.50 2.32 2.84
C GLY A 11 23.39 1.18 3.85
N ILE A 12 24.54 0.56 4.16
CA ILE A 12 24.71 -0.43 5.24
C ILE A 12 25.71 0.15 6.23
N LEU A 13 25.39 0.08 7.53
CA LEU A 13 26.36 0.34 8.60
C LEU A 13 27.13 -0.94 8.90
N GLY A 14 28.43 -0.94 8.59
CA GLY A 14 29.34 -2.06 8.86
C GLY A 14 29.85 -2.08 10.31
N ASN A 15 30.49 -3.20 10.70
CA ASN A 15 31.07 -3.35 12.04
C ASN A 15 32.13 -2.27 12.37
N ASP A 16 32.85 -1.82 11.36
CA ASP A 16 33.84 -0.74 11.44
C ASP A 16 33.22 0.56 11.98
N PHE A 17 32.02 0.93 11.50
CA PHE A 17 31.28 2.09 12.01
C PHE A 17 31.03 1.96 13.51
N PHE A 18 30.52 0.82 13.98
CA PHE A 18 30.19 0.62 15.40
C PHE A 18 31.43 0.65 16.29
N VAL A 19 32.53 0.02 15.86
CA VAL A 19 33.81 0.03 16.59
C VAL A 19 34.38 1.45 16.67
N HIS A 20 34.36 2.19 15.56
CA HIS A 20 34.96 3.52 15.48
C HIS A 20 34.18 4.58 16.28
N THR A 21 32.86 4.44 16.33
CA THR A 21 31.97 5.37 17.04
C THR A 21 31.69 4.98 18.48
N GLY A 22 32.12 3.78 18.92
CA GLY A 22 31.73 3.22 20.21
C GLY A 22 30.22 3.00 20.34
N SER A 23 29.52 2.82 19.20
CA SER A 23 28.07 2.70 19.18
C SER A 23 27.59 1.42 19.84
N LYS A 24 26.42 1.47 20.47
CA LYS A 24 25.76 0.32 21.10
C LYS A 24 24.41 0.07 20.44
N ILE A 25 24.19 -1.18 20.02
CA ILE A 25 22.88 -1.64 19.54
C ILE A 25 22.09 -2.15 20.73
N ASP A 26 21.01 -1.46 21.12
CA ASP A 26 20.12 -1.88 22.20
C ASP A 26 18.86 -2.53 21.64
N TYR A 27 18.83 -3.86 21.63
CA TYR A 27 17.69 -4.62 21.12
C TYR A 27 16.49 -4.66 22.06
N ALA A 28 16.71 -4.46 23.37
CA ALA A 28 15.63 -4.51 24.35
C ALA A 28 14.78 -3.24 24.26
N ASP A 29 15.45 -2.09 24.20
CA ASP A 29 14.79 -0.79 24.13
C ASP A 29 14.59 -0.31 22.67
N GLY A 30 15.15 -1.03 21.69
CA GLY A 30 14.90 -0.82 20.28
C GLY A 30 15.55 0.45 19.71
N TYR A 31 16.81 0.73 20.07
CA TYR A 31 17.55 1.87 19.55
C TYR A 31 19.02 1.57 19.27
N LEU A 32 19.61 2.37 18.39
CA LEU A 32 21.04 2.49 18.18
C LEU A 32 21.55 3.72 18.93
N GLU A 33 22.48 3.53 19.86
CA GLU A 33 23.16 4.61 20.57
C GLU A 33 24.47 4.93 19.86
N ILE A 34 24.64 6.19 19.47
CA ILE A 34 25.83 6.72 18.80
C ILE A 34 26.27 7.95 19.58
N SER A 35 27.40 7.86 20.28
CA SER A 35 27.82 8.87 21.25
C SER A 35 26.69 9.15 22.25
N ASP A 36 26.15 10.37 22.31
CA ASP A 36 25.04 10.75 23.20
C ASP A 36 23.66 10.76 22.51
N MET A 37 23.57 10.27 21.26
CA MET A 37 22.32 10.21 20.49
C MET A 37 21.70 8.81 20.52
N LYS A 38 20.39 8.75 20.75
CA LYS A 38 19.60 7.52 20.59
C LYS A 38 18.76 7.60 19.33
N ILE A 39 19.09 6.76 18.35
CA ILE A 39 18.35 6.61 17.09
C ILE A 39 17.43 5.39 17.24
N PRO A 40 16.11 5.57 17.36
CA PRO A 40 15.19 4.44 17.48
C PRO A 40 15.22 3.58 16.22
N PHE A 41 15.11 2.26 16.38
CA PHE A 41 14.90 1.36 15.26
C PHE A 41 13.61 1.70 14.55
N PHE A 42 13.60 1.46 13.24
CA PHE A 42 12.39 1.58 12.46
C PHE A 42 11.36 0.55 12.95
N SER A 43 10.32 1.01 13.65
CA SER A 43 9.16 0.20 13.97
C SER A 43 8.09 0.46 12.91
N PRO A 44 7.66 -0.55 12.13
CA PRO A 44 6.58 -0.35 11.19
C PRO A 44 5.31 -0.06 11.98
N GLU A 45 4.62 1.00 11.59
CA GLU A 45 3.29 1.34 12.10
C GLU A 45 2.34 0.17 11.83
N THR A 46 1.68 -0.33 12.87
CA THR A 46 0.77 -1.47 12.77
C THR A 46 -0.57 -1.17 13.41
N ILE A 47 -1.65 -1.65 12.79
CA ILE A 47 -3.01 -1.57 13.29
C ILE A 47 -3.50 -2.98 13.58
N ILE A 48 -4.23 -3.12 14.68
CA ILE A 48 -4.89 -4.34 15.07
C ILE A 48 -6.28 -4.37 14.45
N VAL A 49 -6.59 -5.42 13.69
CA VAL A 49 -7.91 -5.65 13.11
C VAL A 49 -8.63 -6.74 13.90
N PRO A 50 -9.77 -6.42 14.54
CA PRO A 50 -10.56 -7.41 15.26
C PRO A 50 -11.08 -8.54 14.35
N PRO A 51 -11.46 -9.69 14.92
CA PRO A 51 -12.15 -10.74 14.17
C PRO A 51 -13.54 -10.27 13.74
N ARG A 52 -14.01 -10.76 12.58
CA ARG A 52 -15.39 -10.56 12.09
C ARG A 52 -15.89 -9.11 12.18
N SER A 53 -15.04 -8.15 11.83
CA SER A 53 -15.32 -6.73 12.02
C SER A 53 -15.14 -5.91 10.75
N GLU A 54 -15.83 -4.78 10.72
CA GLU A 54 -15.51 -3.64 9.86
C GLU A 54 -14.98 -2.51 10.74
N SER A 55 -13.83 -1.93 10.41
CA SER A 55 -13.24 -0.82 11.16
C SER A 55 -12.59 0.20 10.24
N SER A 56 -12.29 1.39 10.77
CA SER A 56 -11.56 2.42 10.02
C SER A 56 -10.07 2.10 10.00
N PHE A 57 -9.49 2.07 8.81
CA PHE A 57 -8.07 1.90 8.56
C PHE A 57 -7.54 3.11 7.80
N TYR A 58 -6.23 3.32 7.84
CA TYR A 58 -5.59 4.23 6.90
C TYR A 58 -4.35 3.62 6.30
N ILE A 59 -4.06 4.07 5.09
CA ILE A 59 -2.80 3.83 4.40
C ILE A 59 -2.04 5.15 4.26
N ARG A 60 -0.74 5.06 4.01
CA ARG A 60 0.08 6.21 3.63
C ARG A 60 0.14 6.32 2.11
N LEU A 61 0.10 7.54 1.59
CA LEU A 61 0.11 7.80 0.16
C LEU A 61 1.52 8.17 -0.31
N GLN A 62 2.01 7.48 -1.34
CA GLN A 62 3.28 7.79 -2.01
C GLN A 62 3.20 9.10 -2.81
N ASN A 63 2.02 9.43 -3.32
CA ASN A 63 1.73 10.62 -4.11
C ASN A 63 0.77 11.58 -3.36
N PRO A 64 1.22 12.23 -2.28
CA PRO A 64 0.37 13.02 -1.39
C PRO A 64 -0.21 14.30 -2.03
N ASN A 65 0.14 14.61 -3.28
CA ASN A 65 -0.40 15.75 -4.03
C ASN A 65 -1.76 15.43 -4.70
N VAL A 66 -2.09 14.15 -4.89
CA VAL A 66 -3.38 13.75 -5.47
C VAL A 66 -4.44 13.87 -4.37
N LYS A 67 -5.45 14.72 -4.58
CA LYS A 67 -6.48 15.02 -3.57
C LYS A 67 -7.54 13.93 -3.43
N ILE A 68 -7.99 13.37 -4.55
CA ILE A 68 -9.00 12.33 -4.62
C ILE A 68 -8.60 11.31 -5.67
N GLY A 69 -8.83 10.04 -5.41
CA GLY A 69 -8.47 8.99 -6.34
C GLY A 69 -9.00 7.63 -5.95
N TYR A 70 -8.78 6.68 -6.85
CA TYR A 70 -9.13 5.28 -6.65
C TYR A 70 -7.95 4.53 -6.03
N LEU A 71 -8.26 3.73 -5.01
CA LEU A 71 -7.36 2.72 -4.48
C LEU A 71 -7.83 1.35 -4.98
N PRO A 72 -7.01 0.63 -5.74
CA PRO A 72 -7.27 -0.75 -6.10
C PRO A 72 -7.47 -1.63 -4.86
N LYS A 73 -8.06 -2.81 -5.05
CA LYS A 73 -8.11 -3.83 -4.02
C LYS A 73 -6.70 -4.16 -3.54
N ILE A 74 -6.51 -4.22 -2.22
CA ILE A 74 -5.23 -4.48 -1.58
C ILE A 74 -5.28 -5.86 -0.93
N ASP A 75 -4.54 -6.81 -1.50
CA ASP A 75 -4.43 -8.16 -0.96
C ASP A 75 -3.34 -8.22 0.11
N LEU A 76 -3.73 -8.01 1.38
CA LEU A 76 -2.81 -8.09 2.52
C LEU A 76 -2.65 -9.53 3.04
N THR A 77 -3.78 -10.20 3.27
CA THR A 77 -3.88 -11.57 3.78
C THR A 77 -5.29 -12.08 3.49
N GLN A 78 -5.44 -13.38 3.26
CA GLN A 78 -6.74 -14.00 3.04
C GLN A 78 -7.70 -13.71 4.21
N GLY A 79 -8.93 -13.30 3.88
CA GLY A 79 -9.95 -12.94 4.87
C GLY A 79 -9.88 -11.50 5.37
N ILE A 80 -8.94 -10.69 4.86
CA ILE A 80 -8.91 -9.24 5.04
C ILE A 80 -9.21 -8.56 3.71
N TYR A 81 -10.20 -7.67 3.70
CA TYR A 81 -10.61 -6.90 2.54
C TYR A 81 -10.33 -5.42 2.80
N LEU A 82 -9.62 -4.79 1.88
CA LEU A 82 -9.19 -3.40 1.94
C LEU A 82 -9.04 -2.87 0.52
N GLY A 83 -9.38 -1.60 0.30
CA GLY A 83 -9.28 -0.95 -1.01
C GLY A 83 -10.52 -1.16 -1.86
N ASP A 84 -10.35 -1.12 -3.17
CA ASP A 84 -11.42 -1.10 -4.17
C ASP A 84 -12.44 0.02 -3.90
N THR A 85 -11.92 1.22 -3.66
CA THR A 85 -12.73 2.37 -3.26
C THR A 85 -12.12 3.67 -3.74
N ILE A 86 -12.98 4.66 -3.96
CA ILE A 86 -12.55 6.06 -4.09
C ILE A 86 -12.31 6.61 -2.69
N VAL A 87 -11.23 7.35 -2.52
CA VAL A 87 -10.82 7.94 -1.25
C VAL A 87 -10.28 9.35 -1.44
N ASP A 88 -10.43 10.14 -0.39
CA ASP A 88 -9.75 11.42 -0.26
C ASP A 88 -8.38 11.24 0.40
N ASN A 89 -7.44 12.06 -0.03
CA ASN A 89 -6.16 12.23 0.63
C ASN A 89 -6.26 13.34 1.68
N VAL A 90 -6.12 12.95 2.93
CA VAL A 90 -6.06 13.84 4.08
C VAL A 90 -4.66 13.76 4.66
N ASN A 91 -3.86 14.81 4.43
CA ASN A 91 -2.50 14.93 4.97
C ASN A 91 -1.56 13.75 4.62
N GLY A 92 -1.63 13.26 3.38
CA GLY A 92 -0.82 12.14 2.90
C GLY A 92 -1.31 10.77 3.37
N LYS A 93 -2.54 10.70 3.90
CA LYS A 93 -3.21 9.47 4.30
C LYS A 93 -4.53 9.31 3.57
N ALA A 94 -4.88 8.08 3.23
CA ALA A 94 -6.22 7.71 2.79
C ALA A 94 -6.87 6.85 3.86
N HIS A 95 -8.06 7.26 4.30
CA HIS A 95 -8.87 6.52 5.26
C HIS A 95 -9.92 5.70 4.53
N LEU A 96 -10.04 4.43 4.87
CA LEU A 96 -10.93 3.48 4.20
C LEU A 96 -11.33 2.35 5.16
N PRO A 97 -12.49 1.72 4.93
CA PRO A 97 -12.89 0.58 5.74
C PRO A 97 -11.95 -0.61 5.51
N ILE A 98 -11.63 -1.31 6.58
CA ILE A 98 -11.03 -2.64 6.54
C ILE A 98 -12.03 -3.64 7.07
N ILE A 99 -12.25 -4.72 6.33
CA ILE A 99 -13.20 -5.78 6.69
C ILE A 99 -12.41 -7.05 6.96
N SER A 100 -12.59 -7.61 8.15
CA SER A 100 -12.04 -8.91 8.54
C SER A 100 -13.15 -9.95 8.60
N THR A 101 -12.96 -11.06 7.88
CA THR A 101 -13.82 -12.25 7.95
C THR A 101 -13.22 -13.36 8.80
N LEU A 102 -12.08 -13.09 9.46
CA LEU A 102 -11.34 -14.05 10.27
C LEU A 102 -11.94 -14.19 11.67
N ASP A 103 -11.79 -15.36 12.27
CA ASP A 103 -12.21 -15.65 13.66
C ASP A 103 -11.16 -15.26 14.71
N LYS A 104 -10.03 -14.70 14.28
CA LYS A 104 -8.95 -14.21 15.14
C LYS A 104 -8.53 -12.80 14.75
N GLU A 105 -7.94 -12.11 15.72
CA GLU A 105 -7.27 -10.84 15.51
C GLU A 105 -6.09 -10.98 14.53
N VAL A 106 -5.89 -9.96 13.70
CA VAL A 106 -4.72 -9.85 12.82
C VAL A 106 -4.04 -8.50 13.00
N LYS A 107 -2.71 -8.56 13.10
CA LYS A 107 -1.85 -7.38 13.12
C LYS A 107 -1.41 -7.05 11.70
N ILE A 108 -1.80 -5.87 11.22
CA ILE A 108 -1.53 -5.41 9.85
C ILE A 108 -0.55 -4.24 9.90
N ARG A 109 0.50 -4.28 9.07
CA ARG A 109 1.38 -3.13 8.86
C ARG A 109 0.70 -2.13 7.96
N VAL A 110 0.74 -0.85 8.33
CA VAL A 110 0.20 0.24 7.52
C VAL A 110 1.03 0.33 6.23
N PRO A 111 0.45 0.05 5.05
CA PRO A 111 1.17 0.08 3.79
C PRO A 111 1.32 1.52 3.28
N ILE A 112 2.36 1.74 2.48
CA ILE A 112 2.51 2.94 1.66
C ILE A 112 2.12 2.55 0.24
N LEU A 113 1.08 3.18 -0.32
CA LEU A 113 0.57 2.87 -1.65
C LEU A 113 0.43 4.13 -2.50
N ARG A 114 0.42 3.95 -3.82
CA ARG A 114 0.12 5.01 -4.77
C ARG A 114 -1.37 4.98 -5.10
N MET A 115 -2.01 6.14 -5.02
CA MET A 115 -3.41 6.32 -5.41
C MET A 115 -3.50 6.68 -6.89
N ILE A 116 -4.45 6.09 -7.61
CA ILE A 116 -4.72 6.43 -9.02
C ILE A 116 -5.60 7.69 -9.01
N PRO A 117 -5.18 8.80 -9.66
CA PRO A 117 -6.03 9.98 -9.78
C PRO A 117 -7.42 9.63 -10.30
N LEU A 118 -8.46 10.23 -9.71
CA LEU A 118 -9.84 9.87 -10.07
C LEU A 118 -10.14 10.08 -11.56
N SER A 119 -9.57 11.11 -12.17
CA SER A 119 -9.73 11.36 -13.61
C SER A 119 -9.18 10.22 -14.47
N GLU A 120 -7.98 9.74 -14.15
CA GLU A 120 -7.32 8.64 -14.88
C GLU A 120 -8.15 7.36 -14.76
N TYR A 121 -8.62 7.05 -13.55
CA TYR A 121 -9.48 5.89 -13.32
C TYR A 121 -10.80 5.97 -14.10
N LEU A 122 -11.43 7.15 -14.17
CA LEU A 122 -12.68 7.33 -14.91
C LEU A 122 -12.48 7.24 -16.43
N ASP A 123 -11.37 7.76 -16.96
CA ASP A 123 -11.04 7.65 -18.38
C ASP A 123 -10.88 6.18 -18.80
N ASP A 124 -10.17 5.39 -18.00
CA ASP A 124 -10.01 3.94 -18.21
C ASP A 124 -11.37 3.21 -18.15
N LEU A 125 -12.19 3.51 -17.14
CA LEU A 125 -13.51 2.90 -16.97
C LEU A 125 -14.43 3.18 -18.17
N LEU A 126 -14.40 4.41 -18.71
CA LEU A 126 -15.20 4.79 -19.88
C LEU A 126 -14.71 4.12 -21.16
N ALA A 127 -13.39 3.93 -21.31
CA ALA A 127 -12.83 3.19 -22.44
C ALA A 127 -13.27 1.72 -22.43
N ASP A 128 -13.24 1.07 -21.27
CA ASP A 128 -13.68 -0.32 -21.10
C ASP A 128 -15.16 -0.50 -21.43
N LEU A 129 -16.02 0.39 -20.89
CA LEU A 129 -17.45 0.38 -21.18
C LEU A 129 -17.74 0.56 -22.68
N SER A 130 -16.99 1.42 -23.36
CA SER A 130 -17.17 1.68 -24.81
C SER A 130 -16.82 0.44 -25.65
N ASN A 131 -15.75 -0.26 -25.28
CA ASN A 131 -15.33 -1.49 -25.95
C ASN A 131 -16.34 -2.63 -25.76
N ASP A 132 -16.92 -2.74 -24.56
CA ASP A 132 -17.94 -3.74 -24.27
C ASP A 132 -19.23 -3.53 -25.09
N GLN A 133 -19.65 -2.28 -25.28
CA GLN A 133 -20.81 -1.96 -26.13
C GLN A 133 -20.54 -2.32 -27.60
N LEU A 134 -19.35 -2.00 -28.12
CA LEU A 134 -18.95 -2.34 -29.48
C LEU A 134 -18.91 -3.87 -29.70
N ASN A 135 -18.44 -4.62 -28.71
CA ASN A 135 -18.40 -6.08 -28.78
C ASN A 135 -19.80 -6.72 -28.73
N LYS A 136 -20.74 -6.13 -27.98
CA LYS A 136 -22.14 -6.57 -27.98
C LYS A 136 -22.83 -6.32 -29.32
N GLN A 137 -22.66 -5.12 -29.89
CA GLN A 137 -23.25 -4.78 -31.20
C GLN A 137 -22.76 -5.71 -32.32
N LYS A 138 -21.45 -5.98 -32.40
CA LYS A 138 -20.90 -6.92 -33.39
C LYS A 138 -21.43 -8.35 -33.23
N LYS A 139 -21.75 -8.76 -32.01
CA LYS A 139 -22.29 -10.10 -31.73
C LYS A 139 -23.75 -10.21 -32.15
N GLU A 140 -24.54 -9.16 -31.97
CA GLU A 140 -25.94 -9.08 -32.41
C GLU A 140 -26.03 -9.05 -33.95
N GLU A 141 -25.23 -8.22 -34.63
CA GLU A 141 -25.20 -8.15 -36.10
C GLU A 141 -24.81 -9.49 -36.75
N ASN A 142 -23.85 -10.21 -36.17
CA ASN A 142 -23.44 -11.53 -36.66
C ASN A 142 -24.49 -12.63 -36.43
N THR A 143 -25.41 -12.43 -35.48
CA THR A 143 -26.48 -13.40 -35.19
C THR A 143 -27.68 -13.17 -36.12
N GLU A 144 -27.96 -11.92 -36.49
CA GLU A 144 -29.01 -11.57 -37.46
C GLU A 144 -28.66 -11.95 -38.91
N MET A 145 -27.38 -11.87 -39.30
CA MET A 145 -26.93 -12.31 -40.64
C MET A 145 -26.83 -13.83 -40.83
N ALA A 146 -27.05 -14.61 -39.76
CA ALA A 146 -26.99 -16.08 -39.79
C ALA A 146 -28.38 -16.75 -39.90
N CYS A 147 -29.46 -15.97 -40.05
CA CYS A 147 -30.85 -16.45 -40.24
C CYS A 147 -31.31 -16.34 -41.69
#